data_AF-A0A800J444-F1
#
_entry.id   AF-A0A800J444-F1
#
_cell.length_a   1.000
_cell.length_b   1.000
_cell.length_c   1.000
_cell.angle_alpha   90.00
_cell.angle_beta   90.00
_cell.angle_gamma   90.00
#
_symmetry.space_group_name_H-M   'P 1'
#
loop_
_entity.id
_entity.type
_entity.pdbx_description
1 polymer ?
#
loop_
_entity_poly.entity_id
_entity_poly.type
_entity_poly.pdbx_seq_one_letter_code
_entity_poly.pdbx_strand_id
1 'polypeptide(L)'
;MSATLRDAAIGAFLGSLAVVGAFGLLVLFGLVPEAPWVTMWLHLFGGTGWVLPAVAGGLAFLALGTLWGLPFAFVNEPSTFKGIVYGIVPTIWAWSGVPLILGTAPMGGLKPLGLAIPIVMNCLIWGSILGWWCHRQIFGGNSGAVYY
;
A
#
# COMPACT_ATOMS: atom_id res chain seq x y z
N MET A 1 -5.58 -17.64 -15.88
CA MET A 1 -4.40 -16.82 -16.24
C MET A 1 -3.99 -15.97 -15.04
N SER A 2 -2.70 -15.76 -14.81
CA SER A 2 -2.17 -14.99 -13.68
C SER A 2 -1.22 -13.91 -14.18
N ALA A 3 -1.01 -12.87 -13.36
CA ALA A 3 -0.10 -11.78 -13.71
C ALA A 3 1.36 -12.23 -13.54
N THR A 4 2.30 -11.56 -14.22
CA THR A 4 3.71 -11.78 -13.91
C THR A 4 4.10 -11.10 -12.61
N LEU A 5 5.22 -11.51 -12.01
CA LEU A 5 5.81 -10.81 -10.85
C LEU A 5 6.11 -9.33 -11.16
N ARG A 6 6.50 -9.04 -12.40
CA ARG A 6 6.74 -7.66 -12.88
C ARG A 6 5.45 -6.84 -12.86
N ASP A 7 4.35 -7.38 -13.38
CA ASP A 7 3.06 -6.67 -13.41
C ASP A 7 2.56 -6.38 -12.00
N ALA A 8 2.67 -7.37 -11.11
CA ALA A 8 2.32 -7.22 -9.70
C ALA A 8 3.19 -6.17 -8.99
N ALA A 9 4.50 -6.15 -9.26
CA ALA A 9 5.40 -5.14 -8.72
C ALA A 9 5.04 -3.73 -9.20
N ILE A 10 4.78 -3.54 -10.50
CA ILE A 10 4.40 -2.23 -11.05
C ILE A 10 3.06 -1.77 -10.48
N GLY A 11 2.05 -2.66 -10.47
CA GLY A 11 0.72 -2.33 -9.92
C GLY A 11 0.79 -1.93 -8.45
N ALA A 12 1.59 -2.65 -7.65
CA ALA A 12 1.78 -2.35 -6.25
C ALA A 12 2.58 -1.06 -6.02
N PHE A 13 3.62 -0.80 -6.82
CA PHE A 13 4.37 0.46 -6.76
C PHE A 13 3.46 1.67 -7.07
N LEU A 14 2.64 1.58 -8.11
CA LEU A 14 1.65 2.61 -8.45
C LEU A 14 0.62 2.80 -7.34
N GLY A 15 0.13 1.69 -6.76
CA GLY A 15 -0.75 1.73 -5.60
C GLY A 15 -0.10 2.44 -4.41
N SER A 16 1.19 2.16 -4.14
CA SER A 16 1.92 2.76 -3.02
C SER A 16 2.17 4.25 -3.25
N LEU A 17 2.46 4.67 -4.48
CA LEU A 17 2.52 6.10 -4.82
C LEU A 17 1.18 6.80 -4.57
N ALA A 18 0.07 6.18 -4.95
CA ALA A 18 -1.26 6.72 -4.71
C ALA A 18 -1.56 6.85 -3.21
N VAL A 19 -1.19 5.85 -2.40
CA VAL A 19 -1.31 5.91 -0.93
C VAL A 19 -0.44 7.02 -0.34
N VAL A 20 0.80 7.18 -0.82
CA VAL A 20 1.68 8.28 -0.39
C VAL A 20 1.05 9.64 -0.69
N GLY A 21 0.52 9.83 -1.91
CA GLY A 21 -0.19 11.04 -2.28
C GLY A 21 -1.43 11.29 -1.43
N ALA A 22 -2.25 10.25 -1.19
CA ALA A 22 -3.46 10.34 -0.39
C ALA A 22 -3.15 10.70 1.08
N PHE A 23 -2.14 10.08 1.70
CA PHE A 23 -1.70 10.47 3.03
C PHE A 23 -1.12 11.88 3.07
N GLY A 24 -0.37 12.28 2.04
CA GLY A 24 0.10 13.66 1.89
C GLY A 24 -1.06 14.66 1.94
N LEU A 25 -2.15 14.39 1.23
CA LEU A 25 -3.36 15.22 1.28
C LEU A 25 -4.00 15.20 2.68
N LEU A 26 -4.14 14.04 3.32
CA LEU A 26 -4.70 13.96 4.68
C LEU A 26 -3.90 14.78 5.71
N VAL A 27 -2.56 14.78 5.57
CA VAL A 27 -1.67 15.61 6.40
C VAL A 27 -1.86 17.09 6.08
N LEU A 28 -1.87 17.47 4.80
CA LEU A 28 -2.07 18.86 4.37
C LEU A 28 -3.41 19.44 4.85
N PHE A 29 -4.47 18.63 4.93
CA PHE A 29 -5.77 19.04 5.46
C PHE A 29 -5.93 18.86 6.97
N GLY A 30 -4.89 18.44 7.69
CA GLY A 30 -4.91 18.29 9.15
C GLY A 30 -5.80 17.15 9.67
N LEU A 31 -6.19 16.20 8.80
CA LEU A 31 -6.97 15.02 9.20
C LEU A 31 -6.10 13.95 9.88
N VAL A 32 -4.80 13.96 9.58
CA VAL A 32 -3.79 13.11 10.21
C VAL A 32 -2.59 13.99 10.56
N PRO A 33 -2.00 13.89 11.76
CA PRO A 33 -0.91 14.77 12.17
C PRO A 33 0.37 14.55 11.34
N GLU A 34 0.66 13.31 10.98
CA GLU A 34 1.85 12.92 10.22
C GLU A 34 1.56 11.70 9.33
N ALA A 35 2.32 11.56 8.26
CA ALA A 35 2.24 10.37 7.43
C ALA A 35 2.80 9.13 8.16
N PRO A 36 2.20 7.93 8.01
CA PRO A 36 2.62 6.75 8.79
C PRO A 36 4.09 6.37 8.64
N TRP A 37 4.69 6.55 7.46
CA TRP A 37 6.10 6.24 7.22
C TRP A 37 7.06 7.22 7.91
N VAL A 38 6.64 8.46 8.15
CA VAL A 38 7.40 9.44 8.92
C VAL A 38 7.42 9.03 10.39
N THR A 39 6.25 8.76 10.95
CA THR A 39 6.11 8.30 12.34
C THR A 39 6.89 7.01 12.57
N MET A 40 6.81 6.05 11.64
CA MET A 40 7.57 4.80 11.73
C MET A 40 9.08 5.03 11.69
N TRP A 41 9.56 5.89 10.80
CA TRP A 41 10.98 6.23 10.71
C TRP A 41 11.50 6.85 12.01
N LEU A 42 10.78 7.84 12.55
CA LEU A 42 11.14 8.50 13.79
C LEU A 42 11.11 7.54 14.98
N HIS A 43 10.20 6.57 14.99
CA HIS A 43 10.13 5.54 16.02
C HIS A 43 11.35 4.59 15.98
N LEU A 44 11.80 4.18 14.79
CA LEU A 44 12.88 3.21 14.62
C LEU A 44 14.28 3.83 14.73
N PHE A 45 14.47 5.03 14.18
CA PHE A 45 15.78 5.64 14.03
C PHE A 45 15.98 6.89 14.92
N GLY A 46 14.92 7.36 15.58
CA GLY A 46 14.93 8.63 16.29
C GLY A 46 15.13 9.83 15.35
N GLY A 47 15.43 10.99 15.95
CA GLY A 47 15.81 12.20 15.22
C GLY A 47 14.86 13.39 15.43
N THR A 48 15.23 14.52 14.83
CA THR A 48 14.43 15.75 14.82
C THR A 48 14.22 16.21 13.37
N GLY A 49 13.05 16.80 13.08
CA GLY A 49 12.67 17.26 11.75
C GLY A 49 11.95 16.20 10.90
N TRP A 50 11.37 16.64 9.78
CA TRP A 50 10.44 15.83 8.98
C TRP A 50 10.99 15.42 7.60
N VAL A 51 12.02 16.10 7.09
CA VAL A 51 12.48 15.94 5.69
C VAL A 51 13.08 14.55 5.43
N LEU A 52 14.09 14.15 6.21
CA LEU A 52 14.72 12.83 6.05
C LEU A 52 13.72 11.69 6.31
N PRO A 53 12.92 11.70 7.39
CA PRO A 53 11.84 10.72 7.58
C PRO A 53 10.85 10.65 6.42
N ALA A 54 10.46 11.79 5.85
CA ALA A 54 9.52 11.84 4.73
C ALA A 54 10.10 11.21 3.47
N VAL A 55 11.35 11.52 3.14
CA VAL A 55 12.02 11.00 1.94
C VAL A 55 12.40 9.54 2.12
N ALA A 56 13.22 9.22 3.13
CA ALA A 56 13.74 7.88 3.32
C ALA A 56 12.67 6.89 3.79
N GLY A 57 11.78 7.31 4.70
CA GLY A 57 10.61 6.54 5.10
C GLY A 57 9.64 6.35 3.94
N GLY A 58 9.44 7.37 3.10
CA GLY A 58 8.61 7.28 1.89
C GLY A 58 9.16 6.27 0.89
N LEU A 59 10.47 6.29 0.62
CA LEU A 59 11.12 5.32 -0.26
C LEU A 59 11.02 3.89 0.30
N ALA A 60 11.22 3.72 1.62
CA ALA A 60 11.05 2.42 2.27
C ALA A 60 9.59 1.94 2.19
N PHE A 61 8.62 2.84 2.35
CA PHE A 61 7.20 2.53 2.19
C PHE A 61 6.86 2.07 0.77
N LEU A 62 7.37 2.75 -0.26
CA LEU A 62 7.20 2.34 -1.66
C LEU A 62 7.82 0.97 -1.92
N ALA A 63 9.03 0.71 -1.41
CA ALA A 63 9.70 -0.57 -1.56
C ALA A 63 8.92 -1.70 -0.88
N LEU A 64 8.52 -1.52 0.39
CA LEU A 64 7.74 -2.51 1.14
C LEU A 64 6.36 -2.75 0.51
N GLY A 65 5.68 -1.70 0.09
CA GLY A 65 4.40 -1.81 -0.62
C GLY A 65 4.54 -2.58 -1.94
N THR A 66 5.63 -2.36 -2.68
CA THR A 66 5.95 -3.12 -3.89
C THR A 66 6.19 -4.60 -3.59
N LEU A 67 6.95 -4.91 -2.53
CA LEU A 67 7.21 -6.29 -2.10
C LEU A 67 5.92 -7.01 -1.67
N TRP A 68 5.01 -6.32 -0.98
CA TRP A 68 3.67 -6.84 -0.66
C TRP A 68 2.82 -7.11 -1.89
N GLY A 69 3.11 -6.47 -3.02
CA GLY A 69 2.43 -6.76 -4.28
C GLY A 69 2.80 -8.09 -4.91
N LEU A 70 4.04 -8.55 -4.72
CA LEU A 70 4.59 -9.70 -5.44
C LEU A 70 3.74 -10.98 -5.31
N PRO A 71 3.24 -11.36 -4.11
CA PRO A 71 2.44 -12.57 -3.99
C PRO A 71 1.09 -12.49 -4.73
N PHE A 72 0.61 -11.28 -5.06
CA PHE A 72 -0.60 -11.13 -5.88
C PHE A 72 -0.44 -11.67 -7.31
N ALA A 73 0.79 -11.83 -7.80
CA ALA A 73 1.05 -12.50 -9.08
C ALA A 73 0.52 -13.94 -9.12
N PHE A 74 0.37 -14.59 -7.96
CA PHE A 74 -0.16 -15.96 -7.86
C PHE A 74 -1.69 -16.00 -7.81
N VAL A 75 -2.38 -14.85 -7.83
CA VAL A 75 -3.84 -14.80 -7.88
C VAL A 75 -4.31 -15.09 -9.30
N ASN A 76 -5.05 -16.19 -9.44
CA ASN A 76 -5.71 -16.53 -10.70
C ASN A 76 -6.79 -15.52 -11.05
N GLU A 77 -6.81 -15.08 -12.30
CA GLU A 77 -7.79 -14.14 -12.87
C GLU A 77 -7.90 -12.88 -12.00
N PRO A 78 -6.82 -12.09 -11.87
CA PRO A 78 -6.81 -10.92 -11.01
C PRO A 78 -7.91 -9.95 -11.42
N SER A 79 -8.47 -9.25 -10.44
CA SER A 79 -9.49 -8.23 -10.65
C SER A 79 -9.37 -7.17 -9.58
N THR A 80 -9.98 -6.00 -9.81
CA THR A 80 -10.03 -4.92 -8.82
C THR A 80 -10.57 -5.41 -7.48
N PHE A 81 -11.63 -6.23 -7.49
CA PHE A 81 -12.20 -6.79 -6.26
C PHE A 81 -11.24 -7.74 -5.54
N LYS A 82 -10.57 -8.64 -6.27
CA LYS A 82 -9.56 -9.53 -5.67
C LYS A 82 -8.39 -8.73 -5.07
N GLY A 83 -8.01 -7.62 -5.71
CA GLY A 83 -7.03 -6.68 -5.18
C GLY A 83 -7.50 -6.00 -3.88
N ILE A 84 -8.75 -5.55 -3.80
CA ILE A 84 -9.35 -4.99 -2.58
C ILE A 84 -9.31 -6.01 -1.44
N VAL A 85 -9.73 -7.25 -1.69
CA VAL A 85 -9.70 -8.33 -0.70
C VAL A 85 -8.25 -8.65 -0.30
N TYR A 86 -7.33 -8.70 -1.25
CA TYR A 86 -5.92 -8.93 -0.97
C TYR A 86 -5.32 -7.86 -0.06
N GLY A 87 -5.73 -6.60 -0.22
CA GLY A 87 -5.33 -5.48 0.62
C GLY A 87 -5.63 -5.66 2.12
N ILE A 88 -6.53 -6.57 2.50
CA ILE A 88 -6.79 -6.91 3.91
C ILE A 88 -5.51 -7.45 4.59
N VAL A 89 -4.70 -8.24 3.87
CA VAL A 89 -3.48 -8.85 4.43
C VAL A 89 -2.45 -7.79 4.84
N PRO A 90 -1.97 -6.89 3.95
CA PRO A 90 -1.06 -5.82 4.36
C PRO A 90 -1.73 -4.83 5.34
N THR A 91 -3.06 -4.70 5.35
CA THR A 91 -3.77 -3.90 6.37
C THR A 91 -3.57 -4.48 7.76
N ILE A 92 -3.89 -5.75 7.96
CA ILE A 92 -3.75 -6.42 9.26
C ILE A 92 -2.28 -6.39 9.68
N TRP A 93 -1.35 -6.65 8.76
CA TRP A 93 0.08 -6.62 9.08
C TRP A 93 0.55 -5.22 9.51
N ALA A 94 0.35 -4.19 8.67
CA ALA A 94 0.90 -2.86 8.92
C ALA A 94 0.21 -2.12 10.06
N TRP A 95 -1.06 -2.40 10.33
CA TRP A 95 -1.88 -1.66 11.30
C TRP A 95 -2.25 -2.44 12.55
N SER A 96 -2.00 -3.75 12.59
CA SER A 96 -2.10 -4.54 13.82
C SER A 96 -0.77 -5.20 14.17
N GLY A 97 -0.18 -5.95 13.24
CA GLY A 97 1.06 -6.69 13.49
C GLY A 97 2.23 -5.78 13.90
N VAL A 98 2.54 -4.78 13.09
CA VAL A 98 3.62 -3.83 13.37
C VAL A 98 3.36 -3.05 14.67
N PRO A 99 2.18 -2.44 14.90
CA PRO A 99 1.88 -1.79 16.17
C PRO A 99 2.07 -2.67 17.40
N LEU A 100 1.65 -3.95 17.35
CA LEU A 100 1.83 -4.89 18.44
C LEU A 100 3.32 -5.16 18.74
N ILE A 101 4.14 -5.32 17.71
CA ILE A 101 5.60 -5.49 17.85
C ILE A 101 6.25 -4.26 18.49
N LEU A 102 5.73 -3.06 18.18
CA LEU A 102 6.24 -1.78 18.66
C LEU A 102 5.61 -1.33 19.99
N GLY A 103 4.77 -2.16 20.62
CA GLY A 103 4.11 -1.82 21.89
C GLY A 103 3.08 -0.67 21.78
N THR A 104 2.52 -0.45 20.60
CA THR A 104 1.50 0.58 20.34
C THR A 104 0.12 -0.03 20.07
N ALA A 105 -0.93 0.78 20.17
CA ALA A 105 -2.30 0.29 20.00
C ALA A 105 -2.58 -0.10 18.54
N PRO A 106 -3.01 -1.35 18.27
CA PRO A 106 -3.40 -1.77 16.92
C PRO A 106 -4.62 -0.97 16.43
N MET A 107 -4.71 -0.75 15.12
CA MET A 107 -5.81 -0.07 14.43
C MET A 107 -6.18 1.28 15.07
N GLY A 108 -5.17 2.04 15.51
CA GLY A 108 -5.36 3.33 16.17
C GLY A 108 -6.20 3.26 17.45
N GLY A 109 -6.17 2.12 18.15
CA GLY A 109 -6.98 1.88 19.34
C GLY A 109 -8.47 1.71 19.05
N LEU A 110 -8.80 1.15 17.87
CA LEU A 110 -10.17 0.89 17.41
C LEU A 110 -11.04 2.15 17.26
N LYS A 111 -10.42 3.33 17.15
CA LYS A 111 -11.14 4.57 16.85
C LYS A 111 -11.66 4.51 15.40
N PRO A 112 -12.82 5.14 15.09
CA PRO A 112 -13.40 5.07 13.75
C PRO A 112 -12.42 5.46 12.61
N LEU A 113 -11.67 6.55 12.78
CA LEU A 113 -10.64 6.95 11.81
C LEU A 113 -9.45 5.99 11.78
N GLY A 114 -9.07 5.45 12.94
CA GLY A 114 -7.99 4.47 13.07
C GLY A 114 -8.32 3.12 12.41
N LEU A 115 -9.59 2.82 12.19
CA LEU A 115 -10.07 1.66 11.43
C LEU A 115 -10.31 1.99 9.95
N ALA A 116 -10.89 3.14 9.66
CA ALA A 116 -11.25 3.52 8.29
C ALA A 116 -10.03 3.81 7.42
N ILE A 117 -9.06 4.57 7.92
CA ILE A 117 -7.87 4.98 7.16
C ILE A 117 -7.08 3.76 6.64
N PRO A 118 -6.75 2.75 7.47
CA PRO A 118 -6.06 1.55 6.99
C PRO A 118 -6.78 0.84 5.84
N ILE A 119 -8.10 0.67 5.98
CA ILE A 119 -8.94 -0.03 4.99
C ILE A 119 -8.98 0.76 3.69
N VAL A 120 -9.19 2.07 3.75
CA VAL A 120 -9.22 2.93 2.56
C VAL A 120 -7.88 2.88 1.84
N MET A 121 -6.77 3.00 2.56
CA MET A 121 -5.44 3.10 1.95
C MET A 121 -5.00 1.78 1.34
N ASN A 122 -5.08 0.68 2.08
CA ASN A 122 -4.53 -0.59 1.65
C ASN A 122 -5.52 -1.43 0.82
N CYS A 123 -6.81 -1.41 1.15
CA CYS A 123 -7.81 -2.17 0.39
C CYS A 123 -8.33 -1.36 -0.79
N LEU A 124 -8.86 -0.15 -0.54
CA LEU A 124 -9.58 0.60 -1.57
C LEU A 124 -8.68 1.35 -2.55
N ILE A 125 -7.52 1.86 -2.12
CA ILE A 125 -6.58 2.57 -3.00
C ILE A 125 -5.53 1.60 -3.53
N TRP A 126 -4.67 1.08 -2.65
CA TRP A 126 -3.56 0.22 -3.08
C TRP A 126 -4.04 -1.07 -3.74
N GLY A 127 -4.94 -1.80 -3.06
CA GLY A 127 -5.47 -3.08 -3.54
C GLY A 127 -6.24 -2.94 -4.85
N SER A 128 -7.06 -1.90 -5.00
CA SER A 128 -7.81 -1.67 -6.25
C SER A 128 -6.88 -1.38 -7.43
N ILE A 129 -5.84 -0.55 -7.25
CA ILE A 129 -4.86 -0.22 -8.29
C ILE A 129 -4.06 -1.46 -8.69
N LEU A 130 -3.58 -2.24 -7.72
CA LEU A 130 -2.88 -3.51 -7.96
C LEU A 130 -3.75 -4.48 -8.75
N GLY A 131 -4.99 -4.72 -8.29
CA GLY A 131 -5.93 -5.62 -8.93
C GLY A 131 -6.31 -5.18 -10.34
N TRP A 132 -6.59 -3.90 -10.53
CA TRP A 132 -6.92 -3.30 -11.82
C TRP A 132 -5.75 -3.38 -12.80
N TRP A 133 -4.54 -3.03 -12.36
CA TRP A 133 -3.36 -3.04 -13.22
C TRP A 133 -3.04 -4.45 -13.71
N CYS A 134 -2.98 -5.43 -12.80
CA CYS A 134 -2.75 -6.82 -13.16
C CYS A 134 -3.84 -7.37 -14.08
N HIS A 135 -5.11 -7.06 -13.83
CA HIS A 135 -6.21 -7.44 -14.73
C HIS A 135 -6.03 -6.84 -16.13
N ARG A 136 -5.66 -5.56 -16.21
CA ARG A 136 -5.45 -4.87 -17.49
C ARG A 136 -4.30 -5.48 -18.30
N GLN A 137 -3.19 -5.87 -17.67
CA GLN A 137 -2.07 -6.49 -18.37
C GLN A 137 -2.42 -7.86 -18.96
N ILE A 138 -3.32 -8.61 -18.32
CA ILE A 138 -3.73 -9.95 -18.79
C ILE A 138 -4.86 -9.88 -19.82
N PHE A 139 -5.90 -9.10 -19.54
CA PHE A 139 -7.17 -9.14 -20.29
C PHE A 139 -7.46 -7.86 -21.08
N GLY A 140 -6.87 -6.74 -20.67
CA GLY A 140 -7.09 -5.43 -21.28
C GLY A 140 -6.05 -5.10 -22.36
N GLY A 141 -5.49 -6.12 -23.01
CA GLY A 141 -4.32 -6.03 -23.86
C GLY A 141 -4.29 -4.80 -24.75
N ASN A 142 -3.08 -4.27 -24.92
CA ASN A 142 -2.74 -3.58 -26.16
C ASN A 142 -3.29 -4.43 -27.31
N SER A 143 -4.10 -3.80 -28.16
CA SER A 143 -4.49 -4.32 -29.48
C SER A 143 -3.27 -4.35 -30.43
N GLY A 144 -2.17 -4.95 -29.99
CA GLY A 144 -0.92 -4.99 -30.73
C GLY A 144 0.14 -5.84 -30.02
N ALA A 145 0.34 -7.05 -30.56
CA ALA A 145 1.61 -7.79 -30.59
C ALA A 145 2.04 -8.46 -29.25
N VAL A 146 2.44 -9.72 -29.13
CA VAL A 146 2.91 -10.76 -30.07
C VAL A 146 2.72 -12.14 -29.43
N TYR A 147 2.28 -13.12 -30.21
CA TYR A 147 2.50 -14.55 -29.98
C TYR A 147 3.99 -14.87 -30.10
N TYR A 148 4.63 -15.43 -29.07
CA TYR A 148 5.63 -16.50 -29.21
C TYR A 148 5.65 -17.33 -27.92
#